data_AF-A0A0C9VHY1-F1
#
_entry.id   AF-A0A0C9VHY1-F1
#
_cell.length_a   1.000
_cell.length_b   1.000
_cell.length_c   1.000
_cell.angle_alpha   90.00
_cell.angle_beta   90.00
_cell.angle_gamma   90.00
#
_symmetry.space_group_name_H-M   'P 1'
#
loop_
_entity.id
_entity.type
_entity.pdbx_description
1 polymer ?
#
loop_
_entity_poly.entity_id
_entity_poly.type
_entity_poly.pdbx_seq_one_letter_code
_entity_poly.pdbx_strand_id
1 'polypeptide(L)'
;NARIYRTSCRAMITLGADEDLLTQYKVLNKQDLKVTMAVTDPNAQGHRDDSLAWFWTMDIKQDSDMNDWMSEFFRGHWLRAKAHMHRWEEEVELLQAESGWVRNYFDHR
;
A
#
# COMPACT_ATOMS: atom_id res chain seq x y z
N ASN A 1 -2.41 20.57 9.92
CA ASN A 1 -1.18 20.09 9.24
C ASN A 1 -1.12 20.46 7.76
N ALA A 2 -2.04 20.00 6.90
CA ALA A 2 -2.00 20.30 5.46
C ALA A 2 -1.97 21.80 5.06
N ARG A 3 -2.66 22.68 5.80
CA ARG A 3 -2.64 24.14 5.55
C ARG A 3 -1.26 24.74 5.77
N ILE A 4 -0.60 24.35 6.87
CA ILE A 4 0.72 24.85 7.25
C ILE A 4 1.75 24.41 6.22
N TYR A 5 1.72 23.13 5.83
CA TYR A 5 2.58 22.59 4.78
C TYR A 5 2.44 23.36 3.45
N ARG A 6 1.21 23.62 3.00
CA ARG A 6 0.96 24.41 1.78
C ARG A 6 1.50 25.83 1.88
N THR A 7 1.40 26.46 3.04
CA THR A 7 1.97 27.79 3.27
C THR A 7 3.50 27.75 3.20
N SER A 8 4.12 26.74 3.80
CA SER A 8 5.58 26.54 3.77
C SER A 8 6.09 26.27 2.35
N CYS A 9 5.43 25.41 1.56
CA CYS A 9 5.79 25.18 0.16
C CYS A 9 5.68 26.46 -0.68
N ARG A 10 4.63 27.28 -0.45
CA ARG A 10 4.50 28.57 -1.12
C ARG A 10 5.64 29.51 -0.74
N ALA A 11 6.02 29.56 0.53
CA ALA A 11 7.16 30.36 0.98
C ALA A 11 8.46 29.89 0.34
N MET A 12 8.71 28.58 0.24
CA MET A 12 9.89 28.02 -0.43
C MET A 12 9.97 28.43 -1.91
N ILE A 13 8.85 28.38 -2.63
CA ILE A 13 8.80 28.82 -4.04
C ILE A 13 9.10 30.31 -4.14
N THR A 14 8.48 31.14 -3.28
CA THR A 14 8.71 32.60 -3.28
C THR A 14 10.14 32.97 -2.94
N LEU A 15 10.81 32.18 -2.10
CA LEU A 15 12.20 32.41 -1.68
C LEU A 15 13.23 31.88 -2.69
N GLY A 16 12.79 31.28 -3.80
CA GLY A 16 13.69 30.70 -4.80
C GLY A 16 14.48 29.50 -4.26
N ALA A 17 13.80 28.63 -3.49
CA ALA A 17 14.42 27.42 -2.96
C ALA A 17 14.95 26.53 -4.09
N ASP A 18 15.99 25.77 -3.76
CA ASP A 18 16.68 24.88 -4.68
C ASP A 18 15.73 23.87 -5.35
N GLU A 19 16.01 23.55 -6.61
CA GLU A 19 15.15 22.70 -7.44
C GLU A 19 15.10 21.26 -6.91
N ASP A 20 16.19 20.81 -6.27
CA ASP A 20 16.25 19.53 -5.56
C ASP A 20 15.26 19.48 -4.39
N LEU A 21 15.13 20.58 -3.65
CA LEU A 21 14.21 20.70 -2.51
C LEU A 21 12.75 20.76 -2.97
N LEU A 22 12.48 21.42 -4.10
CA LEU A 22 11.15 21.46 -4.72
C LEU A 22 10.74 20.12 -5.35
N THR A 23 11.72 19.34 -5.82
CA THR A 23 11.50 17.99 -6.34
C THR A 23 11.16 17.02 -5.20
N GLN A 24 11.81 17.15 -4.05
CA GLN A 24 11.55 16.33 -2.88
C GLN A 24 10.20 16.69 -2.21
N TYR A 25 9.91 17.98 -2.04
CA TYR A 25 8.70 18.46 -1.36
C TYR A 25 7.64 18.95 -2.37
N LYS A 26 6.92 18.00 -2.97
CA LYS A 26 5.87 18.29 -3.96
C LYS A 26 4.67 19.03 -3.36
N VAL A 27 3.93 19.73 -4.22
CA VAL A 27 2.70 20.42 -3.81
C VAL A 27 1.62 19.41 -3.41
N LEU A 28 1.11 19.55 -2.19
CA LEU A 28 0.07 18.67 -1.64
C LEU A 28 -1.33 19.02 -2.21
N ASN A 29 -1.81 18.19 -3.14
CA ASN A 29 -3.12 18.34 -3.74
C ASN A 29 -4.25 17.82 -2.83
N LYS A 30 -5.49 18.20 -3.12
CA LYS A 30 -6.66 17.67 -2.39
C LYS A 30 -6.88 16.17 -2.65
N GLN A 31 -6.42 15.67 -3.80
CA GLN A 31 -6.52 14.26 -4.16
C GLN A 31 -5.58 13.41 -3.30
N ASP A 32 -4.35 13.89 -3.04
CA ASP A 32 -3.37 13.24 -2.15
C ASP A 32 -3.84 13.14 -0.68
N LEU A 33 -4.78 14.02 -0.29
CA LEU A 33 -5.36 14.07 1.05
C LEU A 33 -6.61 13.20 1.19
N LYS A 34 -7.13 12.63 0.09
CA LYS A 34 -8.14 11.58 0.22
C LYS A 34 -7.43 10.42 0.91
N VAL A 35 -7.99 9.98 2.03
CA VAL A 35 -7.48 8.81 2.74
C VAL A 35 -7.44 7.67 1.72
N THR A 36 -6.24 7.26 1.32
CA THR A 36 -6.08 6.09 0.48
C THR A 36 -6.65 4.93 1.30
N MET A 37 -7.75 4.33 0.86
CA MET A 37 -8.33 3.20 1.60
C MET A 37 -7.35 2.04 1.69
N ALA A 38 -6.33 1.99 0.83
CA ALA A 38 -5.16 1.12 0.99
C ALA A 38 -4.51 1.16 2.40
N VAL A 39 -4.61 2.29 3.13
CA VAL A 39 -4.09 2.42 4.50
C VAL A 39 -5.15 2.11 5.56
N THR A 40 -6.45 2.27 5.26
CA THR A 40 -7.55 2.16 6.25
C THR A 40 -8.30 0.83 6.17
N ASP A 41 -8.51 0.29 4.96
CA ASP A 41 -9.09 -1.03 4.70
C ASP A 41 -8.37 -1.70 3.52
N PRO A 42 -7.30 -2.46 3.79
CA PRO A 42 -6.56 -3.18 2.76
C PRO A 42 -7.38 -4.29 2.08
N ASN A 43 -8.55 -4.65 2.62
CA ASN A 43 -9.43 -5.70 2.09
C ASN A 43 -10.57 -5.15 1.23
N ALA A 44 -10.64 -3.84 0.99
CA ALA A 44 -11.66 -3.26 0.12
C ALA A 44 -11.52 -3.77 -1.32
N GLN A 45 -12.50 -4.57 -1.77
CA GLN A 45 -12.55 -5.15 -3.10
C GLN A 45 -12.67 -4.03 -4.16
N GLY A 46 -11.76 -4.00 -5.14
CA GLY A 46 -11.80 -3.08 -6.29
C GLY A 46 -10.74 -1.98 -6.33
N HIS A 47 -9.87 -1.89 -5.33
CA HIS A 47 -8.89 -0.78 -5.20
C HIS A 47 -7.44 -1.20 -5.47
N ARG A 48 -7.20 -2.10 -6.44
CA ARG A 48 -5.83 -2.49 -6.86
C ARG A 48 -4.97 -1.32 -7.36
N ASP A 49 -5.56 -0.15 -7.61
CA ASP A 49 -4.92 1.00 -8.27
C ASP A 49 -4.99 2.30 -7.44
N ASP A 50 -5.38 2.23 -6.16
CA ASP A 50 -5.29 3.39 -5.27
C ASP A 50 -3.83 3.61 -4.89
N SER A 51 -3.08 4.30 -5.76
CA SER A 51 -1.69 4.66 -5.51
C SER A 51 -1.60 5.45 -4.20
N LEU A 52 -0.71 5.02 -3.31
CA LEU A 52 -0.36 5.78 -2.11
C LEU A 52 0.06 7.20 -2.51
N ALA A 53 -0.35 8.19 -1.70
CA ALA A 53 0.08 9.56 -1.91
C ALA A 53 1.62 9.65 -1.83
N TRP A 54 2.21 10.51 -2.65
CA TRP A 54 3.66 10.61 -2.84
C TRP A 54 4.46 10.84 -1.55
N PHE A 55 3.85 11.45 -0.53
CA PHE A 55 4.48 11.72 0.76
C PHE A 55 4.69 10.46 1.60
N TRP A 56 3.96 9.37 1.35
CA TRP A 56 4.20 8.05 1.96
C TRP A 56 5.36 7.30 1.31
N THR A 57 5.71 7.66 0.07
CA THR A 57 6.81 7.05 -0.70
C THR A 57 8.06 7.92 -0.74
N MET A 58 8.05 9.07 -0.06
CA MET A 58 9.17 9.99 0.00
C MET A 58 10.21 9.45 0.98
N ASP A 59 11.43 9.22 0.49
CA ASP A 59 12.57 8.89 1.34
C ASP A 59 13.10 10.18 2.01
N ILE A 60 12.70 10.40 3.26
CA ILE A 60 13.22 11.50 4.07
C ILE A 60 14.51 11.00 4.71
N LYS A 61 15.65 11.30 4.06
CA LYS A 61 17.02 10.95 4.50
C LYS A 61 17.35 11.25 5.97
N GLN A 62 16.50 11.99 6.68
CA GLN A 62 16.75 12.51 8.03
C GLN A 62 15.82 11.92 9.12
N ASP A 63 14.80 11.14 8.76
CA ASP A 63 13.79 10.67 9.72
C ASP A 63 13.81 9.13 9.81
N SER A 64 14.75 8.59 10.58
CA SER A 64 14.88 7.14 10.81
C SER A 64 13.59 6.55 11.39
N ASP A 65 12.89 7.30 12.24
CA ASP A 65 11.68 6.84 12.93
C ASP A 65 10.48 6.74 11.98
N MET A 66 10.38 7.64 11.00
CA MET A 66 9.30 7.59 9.99
C MET A 66 9.51 6.42 9.02
N ASN A 67 10.77 6.11 8.70
CA ASN A 67 11.14 4.99 7.86
C ASN A 67 10.90 3.64 8.57
N ASP A 68 11.16 3.57 9.88
CA ASP A 68 10.92 2.36 10.70
C ASP A 68 9.44 1.96 10.73
N TRP A 69 8.55 2.92 11.00
CA TRP A 69 7.11 2.66 11.01
C TRP A 69 6.56 2.26 9.62
N MET A 70 7.07 2.87 8.55
CA MET A 70 6.70 2.51 7.18
C MET A 70 7.21 1.11 6.79
N SER A 71 8.42 0.74 7.22
CA SER A 71 8.97 -0.60 7.02
C SER A 71 8.09 -1.67 7.67
N GLU A 72 7.67 -1.46 8.92
CA GLU A 72 6.76 -2.37 9.61
C GLU A 72 5.36 -2.43 8.97
N PHE A 73 4.85 -1.29 8.47
CA PHE A 73 3.61 -1.26 7.69
C PHE A 73 3.70 -2.13 6.43
N PHE A 74 4.76 -1.97 5.62
CA PHE A 74 4.96 -2.77 4.41
C PHE A 74 5.21 -4.25 4.72
N ARG A 75 5.95 -4.54 5.80
CA ARG A 75 6.19 -5.92 6.28
C ARG A 75 4.89 -6.62 6.64
N GLY A 76 3.99 -5.94 7.36
CA GLY A 76 2.66 -6.46 7.68
C GLY A 76 1.82 -6.75 6.42
N HIS A 77 1.84 -5.85 5.44
CA HIS A 77 1.16 -6.05 4.17
C HIS A 77 1.71 -7.25 3.38
N TRP A 78 3.03 -7.38 3.31
CA TRP A 78 3.69 -8.50 2.65
C TRP A 78 3.36 -9.83 3.32
N LEU A 79 3.39 -9.90 4.65
CA LEU A 79 3.05 -11.13 5.39
C LEU A 79 1.61 -11.59 5.12
N ARG A 80 0.66 -10.66 5.03
CA ARG A 80 -0.74 -10.98 4.70
C ARG A 80 -0.89 -11.46 3.27
N ALA A 81 -0.29 -10.75 2.31
CA ALA A 81 -0.31 -11.17 0.91
C ALA A 81 0.30 -12.57 0.73
N LYS A 82 1.39 -12.86 1.43
CA LYS A 82 2.02 -14.18 1.47
C LYS A 82 1.11 -15.25 2.08
N ALA A 83 0.43 -14.95 3.20
CA ALA A 83 -0.52 -15.86 3.81
C ALA A 83 -1.72 -16.17 2.89
N HIS A 84 -2.19 -15.17 2.13
CA HIS A 84 -3.22 -15.37 1.11
C HIS A 84 -2.74 -16.26 -0.04
N MET A 85 -1.52 -16.02 -0.53
CA MET A 85 -0.91 -16.87 -1.56
C MET A 85 -0.81 -18.32 -1.10
N HIS A 86 -0.29 -18.56 0.10
CA HIS A 86 -0.19 -19.92 0.67
C HIS A 86 -1.56 -20.58 0.81
N ARG A 87 -2.59 -19.83 1.26
CA ARG A 87 -3.95 -20.37 1.34
C ARG A 87 -4.50 -20.78 -0.02
N TRP A 88 -4.28 -19.97 -1.06
CA TRP A 88 -4.71 -20.33 -2.41
C TRP A 88 -3.97 -21.54 -2.96
N GLU A 89 -2.69 -21.69 -2.64
CA GLU A 89 -1.93 -22.90 -2.99
C GLU A 89 -2.54 -24.14 -2.30
N GLU A 90 -2.84 -24.06 -1.01
CA GLU A 90 -3.52 -25.13 -0.25
C GLU A 90 -4.91 -25.45 -0.84
N GLU A 91 -5.72 -24.43 -1.17
CA GLU A 91 -7.05 -24.62 -1.76
C GLU A 91 -6.97 -25.35 -3.11
N VAL A 92 -5.95 -25.07 -3.94
CA VAL A 92 -5.77 -25.76 -5.22
C VAL A 92 -5.49 -27.25 -5.01
N GLU A 93 -4.64 -27.61 -4.05
CA GLU A 93 -4.36 -29.01 -3.73
C GLU A 93 -5.60 -29.73 -3.19
N LEU A 94 -6.36 -29.09 -2.29
CA LEU A 94 -7.60 -29.63 -1.75
C LEU A 94 -8.64 -29.86 -2.84
N LEU A 95 -8.84 -28.90 -3.74
CA LEU A 95 -9.79 -29.03 -4.84
C LEU A 95 -9.44 -30.19 -5.79
N GLN A 96 -8.15 -30.43 -6.03
CA GLN A 96 -7.71 -31.58 -6.82
C GLN A 96 -8.04 -32.90 -6.12
N ALA A 97 -7.76 -33.01 -4.82
CA ALA A 97 -8.09 -34.19 -4.03
C ALA A 97 -9.61 -34.43 -3.98
N GLU A 98 -10.40 -33.39 -3.72
CA GLU A 98 -11.86 -33.43 -3.70
C GLU A 98 -12.43 -33.87 -5.05
N SER A 99 -11.89 -33.38 -6.18
CA SER A 99 -12.33 -33.80 -7.51
C SER A 99 -12.15 -35.30 -7.73
N GLY A 100 -11.05 -35.88 -7.22
CA GLY A 100 -10.81 -37.32 -7.25
C GLY A 100 -11.79 -38.08 -6.36
N TRP A 101 -12.08 -37.57 -5.17
CA TRP A 101 -13.01 -38.20 -4.22
C TRP A 101 -14.44 -38.19 -4.75
N VAL A 102 -14.88 -37.07 -5.35
CA VAL A 102 -16.19 -36.94 -5.97
C VAL A 102 -16.33 -37.95 -7.12
N ARG A 103 -15.31 -38.09 -7.97
CA ARG A 103 -15.31 -39.07 -9.06
C ARG A 103 -15.43 -40.50 -8.52
N ASN A 104 -14.59 -40.86 -7.54
CA ASN A 104 -14.63 -42.18 -6.91
C ASN A 104 -15.98 -42.46 -6.24
N TYR A 105 -16.59 -41.46 -5.60
CA TYR A 105 -17.90 -41.58 -4.98
C TYR A 105 -18.99 -41.91 -6.01
N PHE A 106 -18.97 -41.27 -7.18
CA PHE A 106 -19.91 -41.57 -8.26
C PHE A 106 -19.62 -42.89 -8.98
N ASP A 107 -18.35 -43.31 -9.08
CA ASP A 107 -17.97 -44.59 -9.69
C ASP A 107 -18.34 -45.82 -8.82
N HIS A 108 -18.45 -45.64 -7.49
CA HIS A 108 -18.80 -46.70 -6.54
C HIS A 108 -20.24 -46.58 -5.99
N ARG A 109 -21.07 -45.77 -6.64
CA ARG A 109 -22.50 -45.60 -6.33
C ARG A 109 -23.37 -46.38 -7.31
#